data_AF-A0A259JXR8-F1
#
_entry.id   AF-A0A259JXR8-F1
#
_cell.length_a   1.000
_cell.length_b   1.000
_cell.length_c   1.000
_cell.angle_alpha   90.00
_cell.angle_beta   90.00
_cell.angle_gamma   90.00
#
_symmetry.space_group_name_H-M   'P 1'
#
loop_
_entity.id
_entity.type
_entity.pdbx_description
1 polymer ?
#
loop_
_entity_poly.entity_id
_entity_poly.type
_entity_poly.pdbx_seq_one_letter_code
_entity_poly.pdbx_strand_id
1 'polypeptide(L)'
;MERDMAETSKTTPKKTTARKAAPTKTGATAAAPDSNTAEAKTRFNAALEEAKAGAAALKAEASGKAVNLREQAKGKGEDWVSEAKAYGEQAKGKAGELAVEGKTKASDALSSLGKMVADNAPAIDERFGTQYGDYARKASRTLHETSAKLDNKSVEEIGDDARKFVRESPGLAVGLAAVAGFLIARVLRGNRD
;
A
#
# COMPACT_ATOMS: atom_id res chain seq x y z
N MET A 1 -5.40 64.12 -20.92
CA MET A 1 -6.11 64.52 -22.13
C MET A 1 -6.15 63.32 -23.05
N GLU A 2 -7.26 62.75 -23.49
CA GLU A 2 -8.65 63.19 -23.46
C GLU A 2 -9.48 62.10 -24.18
N ARG A 3 -10.64 61.72 -23.61
CA ARG A 3 -11.91 61.40 -24.31
C ARG A 3 -11.97 60.13 -25.19
N ASP A 4 -13.05 59.35 -25.30
CA ASP A 4 -14.50 59.41 -24.99
C ASP A 4 -14.98 57.92 -25.14
N MET A 5 -15.76 57.27 -24.27
CA MET A 5 -17.19 57.40 -23.93
C MET A 5 -18.16 56.56 -24.82
N ALA A 6 -19.28 56.17 -24.19
CA ALA A 6 -20.51 55.50 -24.69
C ALA A 6 -20.51 53.95 -24.71
N GLU A 7 -21.13 53.25 -23.75
CA GLU A 7 -22.56 53.12 -23.38
C GLU A 7 -23.29 51.92 -24.01
N THR A 8 -23.65 50.99 -23.12
CA THR A 8 -24.99 50.42 -22.89
C THR A 8 -25.87 49.98 -24.07
N SER A 9 -26.25 48.69 -24.05
CA SER A 9 -27.64 48.28 -24.34
C SER A 9 -28.00 46.95 -23.67
N LYS A 10 -29.08 46.99 -22.89
CA LYS A 10 -29.76 45.89 -22.17
C LYS A 10 -30.89 45.31 -23.04
N THR A 11 -31.32 44.06 -22.72
CA THR A 11 -32.68 43.42 -22.75
C THR A 11 -32.69 42.02 -23.41
N THR A 12 -32.68 40.89 -22.67
CA THR A 12 -33.79 40.02 -22.12
C THR A 12 -34.77 39.40 -23.13
N PRO A 13 -35.47 38.28 -22.84
CA PRO A 13 -35.04 36.94 -22.37
C PRO A 13 -35.68 35.79 -23.22
N LYS A 14 -35.14 34.55 -23.24
CA LYS A 14 -35.90 33.38 -23.74
C LYS A 14 -35.63 32.08 -22.96
N LYS A 15 -36.75 31.47 -22.60
CA LYS A 15 -37.01 30.29 -21.75
C LYS A 15 -36.73 28.97 -22.49
N THR A 16 -36.36 27.92 -21.72
CA THR A 16 -36.46 26.46 -21.99
C THR A 16 -35.56 25.90 -23.11
N THR A 17 -34.84 24.76 -23.02
CA THR A 17 -34.96 23.50 -22.26
C THR A 17 -33.61 22.76 -22.21
N ALA A 18 -33.32 22.07 -21.10
CA ALA A 18 -32.47 20.87 -20.92
C ALA A 18 -30.96 20.97 -21.33
N ARG A 19 -29.95 20.52 -20.58
CA ARG A 19 -29.84 19.38 -19.67
C ARG A 19 -28.48 19.48 -18.92
N LYS A 20 -28.49 19.32 -17.58
CA LYS A 20 -27.47 18.64 -16.71
C LYS A 20 -26.04 19.22 -16.71
N ALA A 21 -25.39 19.61 -15.60
CA ALA A 21 -25.59 19.40 -14.16
C ALA A 21 -25.06 20.61 -13.37
N ALA A 22 -25.69 20.85 -12.22
CA ALA A 22 -25.45 21.95 -11.30
C ALA A 22 -24.33 21.64 -10.27
N PRO A 23 -23.86 22.66 -9.51
CA PRO A 23 -22.57 22.74 -8.83
C PRO A 23 -22.67 22.44 -7.31
N THR A 24 -21.53 22.36 -6.60
CA THR A 24 -21.30 22.89 -5.20
C THR A 24 -19.93 22.39 -4.70
N LYS A 25 -18.92 23.23 -4.38
CA LYS A 25 -18.75 24.16 -3.25
C LYS A 25 -18.91 23.51 -1.86
N THR A 26 -17.74 23.21 -1.28
CA THR A 26 -17.24 23.53 0.07
C THR A 26 -18.24 23.82 1.20
N GLY A 27 -18.05 23.09 2.31
CA GLY A 27 -18.18 23.62 3.67
C GLY A 27 -19.49 23.34 4.40
N ALA A 28 -19.47 22.37 5.32
CA ALA A 28 -20.29 22.38 6.53
C ALA A 28 -19.70 21.43 7.58
N THR A 29 -18.96 21.98 8.55
CA THR A 29 -19.01 21.45 9.92
C THR A 29 -20.32 21.97 10.51
N ALA A 30 -21.29 21.07 10.73
CA ALA A 30 -22.50 21.34 11.49
C ALA A 30 -22.75 20.15 12.44
N ALA A 31 -22.68 20.40 13.75
CA ALA A 31 -23.28 19.53 14.77
C ALA A 31 -24.80 19.82 14.81
N ALA A 32 -25.75 18.90 14.95
CA ALA A 32 -25.81 17.44 14.93
C ALA A 32 -27.21 17.06 14.33
N PRO A 33 -27.53 15.77 14.17
CA PRO A 33 -28.46 15.27 15.19
C PRO A 33 -27.93 13.97 15.80
N ASP A 34 -28.11 13.83 17.11
CA ASP A 34 -27.77 12.61 17.84
C ASP A 34 -28.44 11.35 17.24
N SER A 35 -29.49 11.53 16.44
CA SER A 35 -30.15 10.48 15.66
C SER A 35 -29.34 9.94 14.48
N ASN A 36 -28.69 10.79 13.67
CA ASN A 36 -27.91 10.32 12.51
C ASN A 36 -26.60 9.62 12.95
N THR A 37 -26.02 10.05 14.07
CA THR A 37 -24.85 9.38 14.65
C THR A 37 -25.23 8.05 15.30
N ALA A 38 -26.40 7.96 15.95
CA ALA A 38 -26.93 6.72 16.50
C ALA A 38 -27.31 5.71 15.40
N GLU A 39 -27.95 6.17 14.31
CA GLU A 39 -28.29 5.34 13.16
C GLU A 39 -27.04 4.88 12.39
N ALA A 40 -26.05 5.77 12.20
CA ALA A 40 -24.78 5.40 11.57
C ALA A 40 -24.00 4.39 12.42
N LYS A 41 -23.95 4.56 13.75
CA LYS A 41 -23.34 3.58 14.66
C LYS A 41 -24.08 2.25 14.62
N THR A 42 -25.41 2.26 14.52
CA THR A 42 -26.22 1.04 14.44
C THR A 42 -25.99 0.29 13.13
N ARG A 43 -25.98 1.00 11.99
CA ARG A 43 -25.69 0.38 10.68
C ARG A 43 -24.23 -0.05 10.54
N PHE A 44 -23.29 0.68 11.13
CA PHE A 44 -21.88 0.29 11.16
C PHE A 44 -21.64 -0.94 12.05
N ASN A 45 -22.27 -1.00 13.23
CA ASN A 45 -22.20 -2.20 14.08
C ASN A 45 -22.89 -3.41 13.42
N ALA A 46 -24.00 -3.20 12.71
CA ALA A 46 -24.63 -4.25 11.92
C ALA A 46 -23.72 -4.73 10.78
N ALA A 47 -23.09 -3.82 10.04
CA ALA A 47 -22.13 -4.16 9.00
C ALA A 47 -20.86 -4.82 9.55
N LEU A 48 -20.43 -4.46 10.77
CA LEU A 48 -19.32 -5.12 11.45
C LEU A 48 -19.68 -6.54 11.89
N GLU A 49 -20.87 -6.76 12.43
CA GLU A 49 -21.35 -8.10 12.79
C GLU A 49 -21.53 -8.98 11.54
N GLU A 50 -22.02 -8.41 10.44
CA GLU A 50 -22.14 -9.11 9.16
C GLU A 50 -20.76 -9.38 8.52
N ALA A 51 -19.83 -8.43 8.59
CA ALA A 51 -18.44 -8.62 8.15
C ALA A 51 -17.70 -9.64 9.02
N LYS A 52 -17.98 -9.67 10.34
CA LYS A 52 -17.42 -10.65 11.27
C LYS A 52 -18.01 -12.05 11.04
N ALA A 53 -19.30 -12.14 10.73
CA ALA A 53 -19.95 -13.37 10.33
C ALA A 53 -19.41 -13.87 8.97
N GLY A 54 -19.24 -12.97 7.99
CA GLY A 54 -18.65 -13.28 6.70
C GLY A 54 -17.18 -13.71 6.81
N ALA A 55 -16.39 -13.05 7.66
CA ALA A 55 -15.01 -13.44 7.95
C ALA A 55 -14.93 -14.77 8.71
N ALA A 56 -15.87 -15.04 9.62
CA ALA A 56 -15.95 -16.31 10.32
C ALA A 56 -16.33 -17.46 9.36
N ALA A 57 -17.28 -17.23 8.46
CA ALA A 57 -17.68 -18.18 7.43
C ALA A 57 -16.52 -18.46 6.46
N LEU A 58 -15.87 -17.41 5.96
CA LEU A 58 -14.71 -17.54 5.08
C LEU A 58 -13.55 -18.25 5.79
N LYS A 59 -13.32 -17.97 7.07
CA LYS A 59 -12.31 -18.67 7.88
C LYS A 59 -12.65 -20.15 8.08
N ALA A 60 -13.93 -20.49 8.24
CA ALA A 60 -14.39 -21.88 8.38
C ALA A 60 -14.26 -22.66 7.07
N GLU A 61 -14.62 -22.06 5.93
CA GLU A 61 -14.43 -22.68 4.63
C GLU A 61 -12.95 -22.79 4.25
N ALA A 62 -12.18 -21.74 4.52
CA ALA A 62 -10.75 -21.71 4.28
C ALA A 62 -10.02 -22.70 5.19
N SER A 63 -10.42 -22.88 6.45
CA SER A 63 -9.81 -23.87 7.33
C SER A 63 -10.11 -25.29 6.86
N GLY A 64 -11.34 -25.60 6.43
CA GLY A 64 -11.68 -26.91 5.88
C GLY A 64 -10.89 -27.27 4.62
N LYS A 65 -10.74 -26.31 3.69
CA LYS A 65 -9.90 -26.47 2.49
C LYS A 65 -8.41 -26.51 2.83
N ALA A 66 -7.95 -25.68 3.77
CA ALA A 66 -6.56 -25.64 4.20
C ALA A 66 -6.15 -26.91 4.94
N VAL A 67 -7.03 -27.59 5.67
CA VAL A 67 -6.71 -28.88 6.31
C VAL A 67 -6.44 -29.95 5.24
N ASN A 68 -7.35 -30.12 4.28
CA ASN A 68 -7.16 -31.06 3.16
C ASN A 68 -5.91 -30.74 2.34
N LEU A 69 -5.68 -29.46 2.05
CA LEU A 69 -4.51 -29.02 1.32
C LEU A 69 -3.23 -29.18 2.14
N ARG A 70 -3.29 -28.97 3.46
CA ARG A 70 -2.15 -29.17 4.37
C ARG A 70 -1.79 -30.64 4.51
N GLU A 71 -2.75 -31.56 4.50
CA GLU A 71 -2.46 -32.99 4.48
C GLU A 71 -1.76 -33.40 3.19
N GLN A 72 -2.26 -32.96 2.03
CA GLN A 72 -1.60 -33.21 0.74
C GLN A 72 -0.23 -32.53 0.64
N ALA A 73 -0.11 -31.31 1.18
CA ALA A 73 1.14 -30.55 1.20
C ALA A 73 2.14 -31.07 2.25
N LYS A 74 1.71 -31.80 3.30
CA LYS A 74 2.63 -32.48 4.21
C LYS A 74 3.32 -33.64 3.49
N GLY A 75 2.55 -34.51 2.83
CA GLY A 75 3.10 -35.66 2.11
C GLY A 75 4.04 -35.25 0.97
N LYS A 76 3.71 -34.20 0.21
CA LYS A 76 4.64 -33.62 -0.79
C LYS A 76 5.72 -32.76 -0.13
N GLY A 77 5.43 -32.13 0.99
CA GLY A 77 6.32 -31.21 1.67
C GLY A 77 7.55 -31.90 2.21
N GLU A 78 7.47 -33.16 2.63
CA GLU A 78 8.65 -33.90 3.12
C GLU A 78 9.69 -34.13 2.00
N ASP A 79 9.25 -34.53 0.81
CA ASP A 79 10.11 -34.66 -0.37
C ASP A 79 10.72 -33.31 -0.77
N TRP A 80 9.89 -32.27 -0.81
CA TRP A 80 10.30 -30.93 -1.18
C TRP A 80 11.20 -30.27 -0.13
N VAL A 81 11.04 -30.58 1.15
CA VAL A 81 11.93 -30.09 2.22
C VAL A 81 13.29 -30.76 2.13
N SER A 82 13.34 -32.03 1.74
CA SER A 82 14.60 -32.73 1.49
C SER A 82 15.34 -32.11 0.31
N GLU A 83 14.64 -31.90 -0.81
CA GLU A 83 15.20 -31.29 -2.02
C GLU A 83 15.56 -29.81 -1.82
N ALA A 84 14.73 -29.06 -1.09
CA ALA A 84 14.98 -27.67 -0.74
C ALA A 84 16.14 -27.49 0.25
N LYS A 85 16.47 -28.49 1.09
CA LYS A 85 17.70 -28.45 1.90
C LYS A 85 18.94 -28.61 1.02
N ALA A 86 18.94 -29.62 0.15
CA ALA A 86 20.05 -29.88 -0.76
C ALA A 86 20.29 -28.70 -1.73
N TYR A 87 19.22 -28.18 -2.32
CA TYR A 87 19.27 -27.00 -3.18
C TYR A 87 19.53 -25.72 -2.38
N GLY A 88 19.01 -25.64 -1.14
CA GLY A 88 19.14 -24.51 -0.25
C GLY A 88 20.60 -24.23 0.15
N GLU A 89 21.42 -25.26 0.35
CA GLU A 89 22.85 -25.06 0.62
C GLU A 89 23.60 -24.45 -0.57
N GLN A 90 23.33 -24.91 -1.80
CA GLN A 90 23.89 -24.32 -3.01
C GLN A 90 23.35 -22.92 -3.30
N ALA A 91 22.05 -22.73 -3.07
CA ALA A 91 21.38 -21.46 -3.26
C ALA A 91 21.82 -20.43 -2.22
N LYS A 92 22.16 -20.83 -0.98
CA LYS A 92 22.60 -19.90 0.07
C LYS A 92 23.89 -19.17 -0.32
N GLY A 93 24.84 -19.87 -0.96
CA GLY A 93 26.06 -19.26 -1.48
C GLY A 93 25.77 -18.22 -2.58
N LYS A 94 24.93 -18.58 -3.56
CA LYS A 94 24.52 -17.66 -4.65
C LYS A 94 23.64 -16.51 -4.15
N ALA A 95 22.77 -16.78 -3.19
CA ALA A 95 21.86 -15.81 -2.61
C ALA A 95 22.60 -14.76 -1.78
N GLY A 96 23.70 -15.11 -1.11
CA GLY A 96 24.53 -14.14 -0.39
C GLY A 96 25.11 -13.09 -1.34
N GLU A 97 25.70 -13.53 -2.45
CA GLU A 97 26.28 -12.65 -3.47
C GLU A 97 25.20 -11.80 -4.18
N LEU A 98 24.09 -12.44 -4.56
CA LEU A 98 22.93 -11.74 -5.15
C LEU A 98 22.25 -10.78 -4.18
N ALA A 99 22.28 -11.04 -2.87
CA ALA A 99 21.72 -10.15 -1.86
C ALA A 99 22.59 -8.91 -1.65
N VAL A 100 23.92 -9.03 -1.73
CA VAL A 100 24.83 -7.88 -1.74
C VAL A 100 24.61 -7.03 -2.99
N GLU A 101 24.56 -7.66 -4.16
CA GLU A 101 24.29 -6.96 -5.42
C GLU A 101 22.88 -6.32 -5.43
N GLY A 102 21.89 -7.04 -4.91
CA GLY A 102 20.52 -6.58 -4.75
C GLY A 102 20.40 -5.40 -3.78
N LYS A 103 21.15 -5.41 -2.67
CA LYS A 103 21.23 -4.27 -1.74
C LYS A 103 21.77 -3.04 -2.47
N THR A 104 22.87 -3.17 -3.21
CA THR A 104 23.44 -2.05 -3.98
C THR A 104 22.46 -1.53 -5.03
N LYS A 105 21.89 -2.40 -5.88
CA LYS A 105 20.92 -2.01 -6.91
C LYS A 105 19.65 -1.38 -6.33
N ALA A 106 19.13 -1.92 -5.22
CA ALA A 106 17.98 -1.35 -4.54
C ALA A 106 18.32 0.03 -3.95
N SER A 107 19.49 0.20 -3.33
CA SER A 107 19.96 1.48 -2.83
C SER A 107 20.12 2.52 -3.94
N ASP A 108 20.67 2.13 -5.08
CA ASP A 108 20.79 3.01 -6.25
C ASP A 108 19.43 3.40 -6.82
N ALA A 109 18.51 2.44 -6.95
CA ALA A 109 17.15 2.70 -7.40
C ALA A 109 16.41 3.63 -6.44
N LEU A 110 16.55 3.43 -5.12
CA LEU A 110 15.97 4.29 -4.09
C LEU A 110 16.60 5.68 -4.10
N SER A 111 17.92 5.80 -4.30
CA SER A 111 18.61 7.09 -4.44
C SER A 111 18.14 7.82 -5.69
N SER A 112 18.03 7.12 -6.82
CA SER A 112 17.53 7.67 -8.08
C SER A 112 16.08 8.13 -7.97
N LEU A 113 15.21 7.32 -7.34
CA LEU A 113 13.83 7.69 -7.08
C LEU A 113 13.75 8.89 -6.13
N GLY A 114 14.56 8.92 -5.08
CA GLY A 114 14.64 10.02 -4.14
C GLY A 114 15.06 11.34 -4.82
N LYS A 115 16.07 11.28 -5.70
CA LYS A 115 16.47 12.44 -6.53
C LYS A 115 15.34 12.88 -7.44
N MET A 116 14.72 11.95 -8.18
CA MET A 116 13.59 12.26 -9.06
C MET A 116 12.41 12.90 -8.30
N VAL A 117 12.09 12.42 -7.10
CA VAL A 117 11.05 13.03 -6.25
C VAL A 117 11.47 14.40 -5.73
N ALA A 118 12.75 14.59 -5.35
CA ALA A 118 13.27 15.89 -4.92
C ALA A 118 13.28 16.92 -6.05
N ASP A 119 13.67 16.52 -7.25
CA ASP A 119 13.69 17.37 -8.45
C ASP A 119 12.26 17.75 -8.89
N ASN A 120 11.27 16.91 -8.60
CA ASN A 120 9.85 17.18 -8.84
C ASN A 120 9.11 17.76 -7.60
N ALA A 121 9.80 17.95 -6.47
CA ALA A 121 9.20 18.49 -5.26
C ALA A 121 8.52 19.86 -5.44
N PRO A 122 9.02 20.80 -6.27
CA PRO A 122 8.31 22.05 -6.55
C PRO A 122 6.94 21.83 -7.20
N ALA A 123 6.82 20.84 -8.08
CA ALA A 123 5.57 20.48 -8.76
C ALA A 123 4.62 19.65 -7.89
N ILE A 124 5.15 18.94 -6.89
CA ILE A 124 4.37 18.18 -5.90
C ILE A 124 3.81 19.12 -4.81
N ASP A 125 4.57 20.15 -4.42
CA ASP A 125 4.13 21.15 -3.44
C ASP A 125 2.92 21.96 -3.94
N GLU A 126 2.87 22.25 -5.25
CA GLU A 126 1.73 22.88 -5.93
C GLU A 126 0.44 22.01 -5.99
N ARG A 127 0.54 20.69 -5.79
CA ARG A 127 -0.57 19.75 -6.06
C ARG A 127 -1.15 19.08 -4.81
N PHE A 128 -0.43 19.00 -3.69
CA PHE A 128 -0.83 18.12 -2.57
C PHE A 128 -0.99 18.79 -1.20
N GLY A 129 -0.55 20.03 -0.99
CA GLY A 129 -0.81 20.80 0.25
C GLY A 129 -0.12 20.28 1.52
N THR A 130 -0.05 21.14 2.54
CA THR A 130 0.79 20.97 3.76
C THR A 130 0.50 19.74 4.62
N GLN A 131 -0.70 19.14 4.55
CA GLN A 131 -1.10 18.01 5.42
C GLN A 131 -0.60 16.63 4.97
N TYR A 132 -0.18 16.46 3.70
CA TYR A 132 0.55 15.25 3.28
C TYR A 132 2.02 15.29 3.72
N GLY A 133 2.51 16.48 4.09
CA GLY A 133 3.89 16.72 4.53
C GLY A 133 4.25 16.09 5.88
N ASP A 134 3.30 15.93 6.81
CA ASP A 134 3.59 15.35 8.13
C ASP A 134 3.65 13.82 8.11
N TYR A 135 2.78 13.17 7.32
CA TYR A 135 2.92 11.73 7.04
C TYR A 135 4.17 11.46 6.21
N ALA A 136 4.47 12.32 5.23
CA ALA A 136 5.71 12.24 4.48
C ALA A 136 6.92 12.45 5.39
N ARG A 137 6.94 13.44 6.30
CA ARG A 137 8.07 13.65 7.24
C ARG A 137 8.25 12.50 8.21
N LYS A 138 7.16 11.94 8.74
CA LYS A 138 7.21 10.81 9.67
C LYS A 138 7.66 9.53 8.96
N ALA A 139 7.14 9.27 7.76
CA ALA A 139 7.58 8.17 6.91
C ALA A 139 9.04 8.35 6.47
N SER A 140 9.44 9.54 6.04
CA SER A 140 10.81 9.89 5.64
C SER A 140 11.80 9.74 6.79
N ARG A 141 11.44 10.13 8.02
CA ARG A 141 12.30 9.91 9.18
C ARG A 141 12.43 8.43 9.52
N THR A 142 11.33 7.69 9.44
CA THR A 142 11.33 6.23 9.65
C THR A 142 12.12 5.50 8.56
N LEU A 143 12.00 5.93 7.30
CA LEU A 143 12.77 5.43 6.16
C LEU A 143 14.26 5.77 6.28
N HIS A 144 14.61 6.96 6.75
CA HIS A 144 16.00 7.38 6.95
C HIS A 144 16.66 6.60 8.10
N GLU A 145 15.95 6.43 9.23
CA GLU A 145 16.41 5.59 10.34
C GLU A 145 16.49 4.11 9.95
N THR A 146 15.57 3.63 9.11
CA THR A 146 15.60 2.26 8.57
C THR A 146 16.72 2.08 7.56
N SER A 147 16.98 3.09 6.70
CA SER A 147 18.07 3.08 5.74
C SER A 147 19.43 3.11 6.43
N ALA A 148 19.61 3.96 7.45
CA ALA A 148 20.83 3.99 8.25
C ALA A 148 21.04 2.68 9.02
N LYS A 149 19.97 2.05 9.52
CA LYS A 149 20.05 0.71 10.12
C LYS A 149 20.35 -0.37 9.08
N LEU A 150 19.77 -0.31 7.89
CA LEU A 150 19.97 -1.27 6.80
C LEU A 150 21.36 -1.15 6.18
N ASP A 151 21.93 0.06 6.17
CA ASP A 151 23.27 0.34 5.68
C ASP A 151 24.33 -0.16 6.66
N ASN A 152 24.15 0.14 7.96
CA ASN A 152 25.03 -0.37 9.02
C ASN A 152 24.88 -1.88 9.26
N LYS A 153 23.73 -2.48 8.91
CA LYS A 153 23.56 -3.93 9.01
C LYS A 153 24.16 -4.66 7.82
N SER A 154 24.90 -5.71 8.14
CA SER A 154 25.38 -6.67 7.16
C SER A 154 24.23 -7.56 6.66
N VAL A 155 24.37 -8.06 5.43
CA VAL A 155 23.39 -8.96 4.82
C VAL A 155 23.22 -10.25 5.64
N GLU A 156 24.31 -10.76 6.22
CA GLU A 156 24.29 -11.86 7.20
C GLU A 156 23.38 -11.57 8.40
N GLU A 157 23.53 -10.40 9.03
CA GLU A 157 22.80 -10.03 10.24
C GLU A 157 21.30 -9.82 9.96
N ILE A 158 20.95 -9.27 8.79
CA ILE A 158 19.56 -9.17 8.32
C ILE A 158 18.97 -10.56 8.07
N GLY A 159 19.76 -11.48 7.51
CA GLY A 159 19.36 -12.87 7.30
C GLY A 159 19.06 -13.59 8.61
N ASP A 160 19.89 -13.40 9.64
CA ASP A 160 19.68 -13.98 10.96
C ASP A 160 18.46 -13.39 11.70
N ASP A 161 18.26 -12.07 11.62
CA ASP A 161 17.06 -11.42 12.16
C ASP A 161 15.78 -11.89 11.44
N ALA A 162 15.82 -12.00 10.11
CA ALA A 162 14.70 -12.53 9.33
C ALA A 162 14.39 -13.98 9.72
N ARG A 163 15.42 -14.80 9.93
CA ARG A 163 15.26 -16.19 10.38
C ARG A 163 14.66 -16.27 11.78
N LYS A 164 15.09 -15.40 12.69
CA LYS A 164 14.55 -15.28 14.05
C LYS A 164 13.08 -14.86 14.00
N PHE A 165 12.74 -13.90 13.15
CA PHE A 165 11.37 -13.44 12.94
C PHE A 165 10.43 -14.52 12.38
N VAL A 166 10.89 -15.32 11.40
CA VAL A 166 10.12 -16.47 10.91
C VAL A 166 9.88 -17.50 12.01
N ARG A 167 10.87 -17.72 12.88
CA ARG A 167 10.76 -18.65 14.02
C ARG A 167 9.80 -18.14 15.10
N GLU A 168 9.84 -16.84 15.38
CA GLU A 168 9.02 -16.20 16.41
C GLU A 168 7.57 -15.99 15.95
N SER A 169 7.36 -15.70 14.67
CA SER A 169 6.06 -15.36 14.09
C SER A 169 5.85 -16.01 12.72
N PRO A 170 5.63 -17.33 12.65
CA PRO A 170 5.48 -18.05 11.38
C PRO A 170 4.26 -17.57 10.55
N GLY A 171 3.14 -17.24 11.20
CA GLY A 171 1.94 -16.77 10.50
C GLY A 171 2.13 -15.39 9.83
N LEU A 172 2.82 -14.47 10.53
CA LEU A 172 3.07 -13.13 10.02
C LEU A 172 4.13 -13.15 8.91
N ALA A 173 5.17 -13.97 9.05
CA ALA A 173 6.16 -14.18 8.00
C ALA A 173 5.52 -14.71 6.70
N VAL A 174 4.63 -15.71 6.78
CA VAL A 174 3.91 -16.24 5.61
C VAL A 174 3.00 -15.17 4.98
N GLY A 175 2.32 -14.36 5.79
CA GLY A 175 1.50 -13.25 5.31
C GLY A 175 2.32 -12.19 4.56
N LEU A 176 3.45 -11.76 5.12
CA LEU A 176 4.35 -10.81 4.48
C LEU A 176 4.95 -11.38 3.19
N ALA A 177 5.36 -12.64 3.19
CA ALA A 177 5.86 -13.31 2.00
C ALA A 177 4.80 -13.37 0.89
N ALA A 178 3.53 -13.62 1.23
CA ALA A 178 2.44 -13.62 0.27
C ALA A 178 2.22 -12.24 -0.37
N VAL A 179 2.25 -11.17 0.44
CA VAL A 179 2.12 -9.79 -0.06
C VAL A 179 3.31 -9.41 -0.93
N ALA A 180 4.54 -9.64 -0.45
CA ALA A 180 5.76 -9.34 -1.20
C ALA A 180 5.81 -10.12 -2.53
N GLY A 181 5.50 -11.42 -2.49
CA GLY A 181 5.42 -12.27 -3.68
C GLY A 181 4.35 -11.79 -4.67
N PHE A 182 3.18 -11.37 -4.17
CA PHE A 182 2.14 -10.79 -5.01
C PHE A 182 2.60 -9.50 -5.70
N LEU A 183 3.30 -8.61 -4.99
CA LEU A 183 3.81 -7.37 -5.57
C LEU A 183 4.83 -7.65 -6.69
N ILE A 184 5.76 -8.57 -6.45
CA ILE A 184 6.74 -8.99 -7.46
C ILE A 184 6.02 -9.61 -8.68
N ALA A 185 5.08 -10.53 -8.43
CA ALA A 185 4.28 -11.13 -9.49
C ALA A 185 3.45 -10.08 -10.28
N ARG A 186 2.96 -9.05 -9.59
CA ARG A 186 2.17 -7.96 -10.18
C ARG A 186 3.00 -7.05 -11.06
N VAL A 187 4.26 -6.77 -10.70
CA VAL A 187 5.20 -6.01 -11.52
C VAL A 187 5.57 -6.81 -12.77
N LEU A 188 5.93 -8.08 -12.61
CA LEU A 188 6.28 -8.95 -13.75
C LEU A 188 5.09 -9.18 -14.70
N ARG A 189 3.86 -9.30 -14.17
CA ARG A 189 2.63 -9.39 -14.97
C ARG A 189 2.30 -8.06 -15.65
N GLY A 190 2.50 -6.94 -14.96
CA GLY A 190 2.19 -5.60 -15.48
C GLY A 190 3.08 -5.14 -16.64
N ASN A 191 4.16 -5.86 -16.94
CA ASN A 191 5.07 -5.58 -18.05
C ASN A 191 4.74 -6.41 -19.32
N ARG A 192 3.58 -7.07 -19.37
CA ARG A 192 3.15 -7.93 -20.49
C ARG A 192 1.81 -7.50 -21.11
N ASP A 193 1.39 -6.27 -20.83
CA ASP A 193 0.33 -5.52 -21.50
C ASP A 193 0.90 -4.17 -21.96
#